data_AF-K2BQI8-F1
#
_entry.id   AF-K2BQI8-F1
#
_cell.length_a   1.000
_cell.length_b   1.000
_cell.length_c   1.000
_cell.angle_alpha   90.00
_cell.angle_beta   90.00
_cell.angle_gamma   90.00
#
_symmetry.space_group_name_H-M   'P 1'
#
loop_
_entity.id
_entity.type
_entity.pdbx_description
1 polymer ?
#
loop_
_entity_poly.entity_id
_entity_poly.type
_entity_poly.pdbx_seq_one_letter_code
_entity_poly.pdbx_strand_id
1 'polypeptide(L)'
;MDDKISYYLPHAELQNLIHALHQAGYSCVGPQVRDGAIVYDVLNHADQLPWGIRDNQAPGEYQLEKITEHKAFAFSNGAQAIKPILFKSQETVWKVMRTAKEN
;
A
#
# COMPACT_ATOMS: atom_id res chain seq x y z
N MET A 1 34.81 -3.22 1.50
CA MET A 1 34.03 -2.20 2.22
C MET A 1 32.95 -1.79 1.22
N ASP A 2 31.75 -2.30 1.39
CA ASP A 2 30.64 -2.00 0.48
C ASP A 2 30.18 -0.56 0.73
N ASP A 3 30.40 0.30 -0.26
CA ASP A 3 29.90 1.67 -0.26
C ASP A 3 28.37 1.59 -0.37
N LYS A 4 27.69 1.81 0.75
CA LYS A 4 26.24 1.71 0.82
C LYS A 4 25.64 2.99 0.23
N ILE A 5 25.35 2.97 -1.07
CA ILE A 5 24.65 4.07 -1.73
C ILE A 5 23.28 4.23 -1.08
N SER A 6 23.04 5.41 -0.51
CA SER A 6 21.75 5.79 0.07
C SER A 6 21.00 6.65 -0.94
N TYR A 7 19.84 6.17 -1.37
CA TYR A 7 18.93 6.95 -2.22
C TYR A 7 17.85 7.60 -1.36
N TYR A 8 17.50 8.84 -1.70
CA TYR A 8 16.42 9.58 -1.06
C TYR A 8 15.36 9.93 -2.11
N LEU A 9 14.10 9.66 -1.79
CA LEU A 9 12.94 10.05 -2.61
C LEU A 9 12.11 11.08 -1.83
N PRO A 10 12.01 12.34 -2.30
CA PRO A 10 11.10 13.31 -1.74
C PRO A 10 9.66 12.81 -1.81
N HIS A 11 8.83 13.10 -0.79
CA HIS A 11 7.42 12.66 -0.80
C HIS A 11 6.64 13.22 -1.99
N ALA A 12 6.98 14.42 -2.48
CA ALA A 12 6.39 15.02 -3.67
C ALA A 12 6.64 14.19 -4.95
N GLU A 13 7.72 13.41 -4.97
CA GLU A 13 8.09 12.53 -6.10
C GLU A 13 7.50 11.12 -5.98
N LEU A 14 6.79 10.81 -4.87
CA LEU A 14 6.22 9.49 -4.64
C LEU A 14 5.21 9.11 -5.73
N GLN A 15 4.46 10.08 -6.26
CA GLN A 15 3.53 9.83 -7.37
C GLN A 15 4.25 9.34 -8.63
N ASN A 16 5.44 9.87 -8.91
CA ASN A 16 6.23 9.45 -10.07
C ASN A 16 6.72 8.02 -9.92
N LEU A 17 7.07 7.60 -8.70
CA LEU A 17 7.40 6.19 -8.42
C LEU A 17 6.20 5.27 -8.64
N ILE A 18 5.01 5.63 -8.12
CA ILE A 18 3.78 4.83 -8.31
C ILE A 18 3.46 4.69 -9.80
N HIS A 19 3.55 5.78 -10.57
CA HIS A 19 3.37 5.76 -12.02
C HIS A 19 4.37 4.85 -12.73
N ALA A 20 5.66 4.92 -12.37
CA ALA A 20 6.69 4.07 -12.98
C ALA A 20 6.44 2.58 -12.70
N LEU A 21 6.01 2.24 -11.47
CA LEU A 21 5.65 0.86 -11.11
C LEU A 21 4.43 0.37 -11.90
N HIS A 22 3.40 1.22 -12.06
CA HIS A 22 2.23 0.90 -12.87
C HIS A 22 2.58 0.68 -14.35
N GLN A 23 3.42 1.54 -14.92
CA GLN A 23 3.91 1.38 -16.31
C GLN A 23 4.72 0.08 -16.49
N ALA A 24 5.43 -0.35 -15.45
CA ALA A 24 6.13 -1.63 -15.43
C ALA A 24 5.19 -2.84 -15.18
N GLY A 25 3.87 -2.63 -15.05
CA GLY A 25 2.87 -3.69 -14.88
C GLY A 25 2.67 -4.17 -13.44
N TYR A 26 3.23 -3.46 -12.46
CA TYR A 26 2.99 -3.73 -11.05
C TYR A 26 1.73 -3.01 -10.56
N SER A 27 1.10 -3.56 -9.52
CA SER A 27 0.06 -2.87 -8.76
C SER A 27 0.63 -2.46 -7.41
N CYS A 28 0.45 -1.19 -7.04
CA CYS A 28 0.85 -0.70 -5.72
C CYS A 28 -0.28 -0.95 -4.73
N VAL A 29 0.06 -1.39 -3.52
CA VAL A 29 -0.89 -1.57 -2.42
C VAL A 29 -0.35 -0.82 -1.21
N GLY A 30 -1.19 0.01 -0.60
CA GLY A 30 -0.77 0.90 0.48
C GLY A 30 -1.90 1.18 1.45
N PRO A 31 -1.56 1.72 2.64
CA PRO A 31 -2.53 2.10 3.64
C PRO A 31 -3.40 3.26 3.15
N GLN A 32 -4.69 3.22 3.48
CA GLN A 32 -5.69 4.23 3.15
C GLN A 32 -6.69 4.32 4.32
N VAL A 33 -7.24 5.51 4.56
CA VAL A 33 -8.31 5.67 5.56
C VAL A 33 -9.64 5.26 4.93
N ARG A 34 -10.31 4.29 5.56
CA ARG A 34 -11.65 3.83 5.17
C ARG A 34 -12.48 3.51 6.41
N ASP A 35 -13.72 4.00 6.44
CA ASP A 35 -14.68 3.73 7.53
C ASP A 35 -14.10 3.97 8.94
N GLY A 36 -13.23 4.97 9.08
CA GLY A 36 -12.58 5.32 10.35
C GLY A 36 -11.42 4.40 10.77
N ALA A 37 -10.95 3.53 9.88
CA ALA A 37 -9.81 2.65 10.09
C ALA A 37 -8.77 2.81 8.97
N ILE A 38 -7.51 2.42 9.26
CA ILE A 38 -6.49 2.29 8.23
C ILE A 38 -6.53 0.87 7.67
N VAL A 39 -6.82 0.76 6.39
CA VAL A 39 -6.85 -0.50 5.63
C VAL A 39 -5.83 -0.44 4.51
N TYR A 40 -5.37 -1.57 4.01
CA TYR A 40 -4.54 -1.60 2.80
C TYR A 40 -5.40 -1.92 1.58
N ASP A 41 -5.24 -1.13 0.53
CA ASP A 41 -5.95 -1.29 -0.75
C ASP A 41 -5.06 -0.81 -1.91
N VAL A 42 -5.52 -1.01 -3.15
CA VAL A 42 -4.83 -0.57 -4.37
C VAL A 42 -4.59 0.94 -4.30
N LEU A 43 -3.32 1.29 -4.39
CA LEU A 43 -2.80 2.65 -4.31
C LEU A 43 -2.49 3.16 -5.72
N ASN A 44 -3.37 4.02 -6.24
CA ASN A 44 -3.20 4.64 -7.55
C ASN A 44 -2.55 6.03 -7.47
N HIS A 45 -2.74 6.71 -6.34
CA HIS A 45 -2.24 8.05 -6.09
C HIS A 45 -1.64 8.16 -4.68
N ALA A 46 -0.52 8.88 -4.56
CA ALA A 46 0.18 9.10 -3.31
C ALA A 46 -0.70 9.81 -2.28
N ASP A 47 -1.62 10.67 -2.70
CA ASP A 47 -2.56 11.38 -1.82
C ASP A 47 -3.62 10.47 -1.17
N GLN A 48 -3.79 9.23 -1.64
CA GLN A 48 -4.65 8.25 -0.97
C GLN A 48 -4.03 7.71 0.32
N LEU A 49 -2.71 7.89 0.50
CA LEU A 49 -2.05 7.57 1.76
C LEU A 49 -2.63 8.43 2.90
N PRO A 50 -2.58 7.94 4.15
CA PRO A 50 -3.17 8.62 5.30
C PRO A 50 -2.26 9.76 5.78
N TRP A 51 -2.02 10.76 4.91
CA TRP A 51 -1.21 11.94 5.21
C TRP A 51 -1.79 12.72 6.38
N GLY A 52 -0.96 12.95 7.40
CA GLY A 52 -1.37 13.69 8.59
C GLY A 52 -2.41 12.97 9.43
N ILE A 53 -2.46 11.64 9.35
CA ILE A 53 -3.31 10.80 10.19
C ILE A 53 -2.44 9.93 11.07
N ARG A 54 -2.79 9.87 12.36
CA ARG A 54 -2.22 8.98 13.36
C ARG A 54 -3.31 8.09 13.93
N ASP A 55 -2.95 6.87 14.29
CA ASP A 55 -3.81 6.03 15.10
C ASP A 55 -3.50 6.18 16.59
N ASN A 56 -4.54 6.14 17.39
CA ASN A 56 -4.46 5.98 18.83
C ASN A 56 -5.09 4.63 19.17
N GLN A 57 -4.29 3.74 19.76
CA GLN A 57 -4.69 2.38 20.09
C GLN A 57 -4.60 2.19 21.61
N ALA A 58 -5.72 1.78 22.21
CA ALA A 58 -5.78 1.30 23.59
C ALA A 58 -6.59 0.00 23.66
N PRO A 59 -6.52 -0.79 24.74
CA PRO A 59 -7.28 -2.03 24.84
C PRO A 59 -8.79 -1.80 24.61
N GLY A 60 -9.32 -2.29 23.48
CA GLY A 60 -10.73 -2.11 23.09
C GLY A 60 -11.06 -0.80 22.37
N GLU A 61 -10.07 0.07 22.14
CA GLU A 61 -10.26 1.38 21.54
C GLU A 61 -9.34 1.58 20.33
N TYR A 62 -9.92 2.08 19.24
CA TYR A 62 -9.20 2.50 18.05
C TYR A 62 -9.77 3.82 17.57
N GLN A 63 -8.91 4.83 17.45
CA GLN A 63 -9.31 6.14 16.98
C GLN A 63 -8.27 6.69 16.01
N LEU A 64 -8.75 7.36 14.95
CA LEU A 64 -7.91 8.14 14.05
C LEU A 64 -7.89 9.60 14.50
N GLU A 65 -6.68 10.15 14.55
CA GLU A 65 -6.41 11.53 14.90
C GLU A 65 -5.75 12.25 13.72
N LYS A 66 -6.23 13.45 13.41
CA LYS A 66 -5.51 14.34 12.47
C LYS A 66 -4.36 15.01 13.21
N ILE A 67 -3.17 14.96 12.63
CA ILE A 67 -1.95 15.58 13.14
C ILE A 67 -1.46 16.68 12.19
N THR A 68 -0.65 17.59 12.71
CA THR A 68 -0.11 18.72 11.94
C THR A 68 1.03 18.32 11.01
N GLU A 69 1.71 17.22 11.31
CA GLU A 69 2.85 16.75 10.55
C GLU A 69 2.41 16.05 9.26
N HIS A 70 3.06 16.38 8.15
CA HIS A 70 2.82 15.74 6.86
C HIS A 70 3.49 14.37 6.78
N LYS A 71 2.91 13.37 7.48
CA LYS A 71 3.38 11.99 7.53
C LYS A 71 2.32 11.04 6.99
N ALA A 72 2.67 10.22 6.00
CA ALA A 72 1.80 9.17 5.45
C ALA A 72 1.75 7.88 6.30
N PHE A 73 2.67 7.72 7.25
CA PHE A 73 2.86 6.48 8.01
C PHE A 73 2.95 6.74 9.51
N ALA A 74 2.21 7.73 10.02
CA ALA A 74 2.19 8.04 11.44
C ALA A 74 1.26 7.10 12.23
N PHE A 75 1.17 5.83 11.86
CA PHE A 75 0.30 4.85 12.49
C PHE A 75 1.03 3.52 12.76
N SER A 76 0.53 2.74 13.71
CA SER A 76 1.04 1.40 13.99
C SER A 76 0.41 0.38 13.05
N ASN A 77 1.20 -0.53 12.49
CA ASN A 77 0.68 -1.58 11.61
C ASN A 77 -0.14 -2.58 12.46
N GLY A 78 -1.46 -2.38 12.55
CA GLY A 78 -2.35 -3.22 13.34
C GLY A 78 -2.39 -4.66 12.83
N ALA A 79 -2.83 -5.60 13.68
CA ALA A 79 -2.90 -7.05 13.35
C ALA A 79 -3.77 -7.41 12.12
N GLN A 80 -4.56 -6.45 11.61
CA GLN A 80 -5.41 -6.58 10.43
C GLN A 80 -4.79 -6.07 9.11
N ALA A 81 -3.68 -5.34 9.14
CA ALA A 81 -3.26 -4.48 8.03
C ALA A 81 -2.86 -5.21 6.73
N ILE A 82 -2.37 -6.45 6.82
CA ILE A 82 -1.82 -7.18 5.66
C ILE A 82 -2.59 -8.47 5.32
N LYS A 83 -3.39 -9.01 6.25
CA LYS A 83 -4.04 -10.32 6.08
C LYS A 83 -4.96 -10.41 4.85
N PRO A 84 -5.82 -9.43 4.52
CA PRO A 84 -6.71 -9.54 3.36
C PRO A 84 -5.98 -9.57 2.01
N ILE A 85 -4.74 -9.06 1.95
CA ILE A 85 -3.96 -8.97 0.71
C ILE A 85 -3.10 -10.21 0.50
N LEU A 86 -2.58 -10.81 1.56
CA LEU A 86 -1.83 -12.08 1.49
C LEU A 86 -2.73 -13.31 1.39
N PHE A 87 -3.99 -13.19 1.79
CA PHE A 87 -4.98 -14.26 1.70
C PHE A 87 -6.14 -13.78 0.82
N LYS A 88 -5.96 -13.82 -0.50
CA LYS A 88 -7.11 -13.74 -1.41
C LYS A 88 -8.09 -14.85 -1.02
N SER A 89 -9.37 -14.52 -0.81
CA SER A 89 -10.45 -15.51 -0.66
C SER A 89 -10.62 -16.40 -1.91
N GLN A 90 -9.84 -16.19 -2.97
CA GLN A 90 -9.88 -16.93 -4.22
C GLN A 90 -8.46 -17.21 -4.70
N GLU A 91 -8.08 -18.49 -4.67
CA GLU A 91 -6.87 -19.01 -5.32
C GLU A 91 -7.20 -19.49 -6.73
N THR A 92 -6.33 -19.20 -7.70
CA THR A 92 -6.45 -19.77 -9.04
C THR A 92 -6.01 -21.24 -8.99
N VAL A 93 -6.97 -22.17 -9.03
CA VAL A 93 -6.69 -23.62 -9.02
C VAL A 93 -6.13 -24.11 -10.36
N TRP A 94 -6.47 -23.44 -11.47
CA TRP A 94 -6.04 -23.87 -12.81
C TRP A 94 -6.04 -22.73 -13.83
N LYS A 95 -5.05 -22.74 -14.74
CA LYS A 95 -4.97 -21.82 -15.89
C LYS A 95 -4.50 -22.59 -17.11
N VAL A 96 -5.21 -22.45 -18.24
CA VAL A 96 -4.77 -22.95 -19.53
C VAL A 96 -4.64 -21.82 -20.53
N MET A 97 -3.54 -21.85 -21.30
CA MET A 97 -3.38 -21.09 -22.52
C MET A 97 -3.40 -22.07 -23.69
N ARG A 98 -4.24 -21.79 -24.69
CA ARG A 98 -4.34 -22.62 -25.89
C ARG A 98 -3.53 -21.93 -26.99
N THR A 99 -2.44 -22.55 -27.41
CA THR A 99 -1.71 -22.14 -28.62
C THR A 99 -2.34 -22.83 -29.81
N ALA A 100 -2.86 -22.03 -30.76
CA ALA A 100 -3.21 -22.55 -32.07
C ALA A 100 -1.91 -22.82 -32.83
N LYS A 101 -1.69 -24.07 -33.24
CA LYS A 101 -0.80 -24.37 -34.36
C LYS A 101 -1.65 -24.27 -35.62
N GLU A 102 -1.40 -23.26 -36.43
CA GLU A 102 -1.80 -23.23 -37.83
C GLU A 102 -0.93 -24.23 -38.61
N ASN A 103 -1.58 -24.89 -39.57
CA ASN A 103 -1.05 -25.97 -40.42
C ASN A 103 0.16 -25.56 -41.26
#